data_AF-A0A1Y5HVN8-F1
#
_entry.id   AF-A0A1Y5HVN8-F1
#
_cell.length_a   1.000
_cell.length_b   1.000
_cell.length_c   1.000
_cell.angle_alpha   90.00
_cell.angle_beta   90.00
_cell.angle_gamma   90.00
#
_symmetry.space_group_name_H-M   'P 1'
#
loop_
_entity.id
_entity.type
_entity.pdbx_description
1 polymer ?
#
loop_
_entity_poly.entity_id
_entity_poly.type
_entity_poly.pdbx_seq_one_letter_code
_entity_poly.pdbx_strand_id
1 'polypeptide(L)'
;EMLTSGRESTAEQVEIRLQSYLDRYQTGIKLTNVNVKDARPPSQVKASFDDIQAARQDKDRLISEAESYANSVVPEARGKARRLLEEANAYKEQVVARSTGEADRFVALYTEYKKAPEVTRERLYIDAISDVYTNSSKVLVDVEGGNNMMYLPLDQIMKNIPQAKSGGSSAVDVSAITDQVLNEIRQRQSDRKGTR
;
A
#
# COMPACT_ATOMS: atom_id res chain seq x y z
N GLU A 1 -0.33 27.20 29.72
CA GLU A 1 0.50 27.53 30.90
C GLU A 1 -0.09 28.56 31.86
N MET A 2 -0.89 29.54 31.42
CA MET A 2 -1.44 30.57 32.32
C MET A 2 -2.52 30.11 33.31
N LEU A 3 -3.00 28.86 33.20
CA LEU A 3 -3.97 28.28 34.14
C LEU A 3 -3.29 27.61 35.35
N THR A 4 -1.97 27.34 35.32
CA THR A 4 -1.24 26.68 36.41
C THR A 4 -0.32 27.65 37.16
N SER A 5 0.53 28.43 36.47
CA SER A 5 1.42 29.40 37.14
C SER A 5 0.67 30.62 37.71
N GLY A 6 -0.43 31.01 37.06
CA GLY A 6 -1.32 32.06 37.57
C GLY A 6 -2.04 31.67 38.86
N ARG A 7 -2.30 30.38 39.09
CA ARG A 7 -2.97 29.90 40.31
C ARG A 7 -2.06 29.97 41.53
N GLU A 8 -0.80 29.60 41.38
CA GLU A 8 0.18 29.63 42.46
C GLU A 8 0.46 31.08 42.91
N SER A 9 0.72 31.98 41.96
CA SER A 9 0.91 33.40 42.25
C SER A 9 -0.33 34.09 42.84
N THR A 10 -1.54 33.70 42.43
CA THR A 10 -2.78 34.25 43.00
C THR A 10 -3.05 33.69 44.40
N ALA A 11 -2.76 32.41 44.65
CA ALA A 11 -2.91 31.79 45.96
C ALA A 11 -1.95 32.43 46.98
N GLU A 12 -0.70 32.69 46.60
CA GLU A 12 0.30 33.37 47.42
C GLU A 12 -0.12 34.80 47.77
N GLN A 13 -0.63 35.57 46.80
CA GLN A 13 -1.13 36.92 47.06
C GLN A 13 -2.33 36.96 48.01
N VAL A 14 -3.23 35.97 47.90
CA VAL A 14 -4.39 35.85 48.78
C VAL A 14 -3.98 35.44 50.20
N GLU A 15 -3.00 34.54 50.33
CA GLU A 15 -2.46 34.09 51.61
C GLU A 15 -1.82 35.26 52.38
N ILE A 16 -0.95 36.04 51.72
CA ILE A 16 -0.30 37.22 52.31
C ILE A 16 -1.35 38.23 52.80
N ARG A 17 -2.38 38.49 51.99
CA ARG A 17 -3.40 39.51 52.30
C ARG A 17 -4.31 39.07 53.44
N LEU A 18 -4.71 37.80 53.49
CA LEU A 18 -5.51 37.26 54.59
C LEU A 18 -4.71 37.22 55.91
N GLN A 19 -3.45 36.80 55.87
CA GLN A 19 -2.59 36.83 57.06
C GLN A 19 -2.46 38.25 57.60
N SER A 20 -2.26 39.25 56.73
CA SER A 20 -2.18 40.66 57.13
C SER A 20 -3.45 41.17 57.82
N TYR A 21 -4.64 40.70 57.41
CA TYR A 21 -5.90 41.06 58.07
C TYR A 21 -6.05 40.34 59.42
N LEU A 22 -5.68 39.07 59.52
CA LEU A 22 -5.75 38.30 60.76
C LEU A 22 -4.79 38.81 61.84
N ASP A 23 -3.60 39.26 61.44
CA ASP A 23 -2.60 39.89 62.31
C ASP A 23 -3.08 41.27 62.79
N ARG A 24 -3.70 42.07 61.90
CA ARG A 24 -4.25 43.39 62.24
C ARG A 24 -5.44 43.31 63.19
N TYR A 25 -6.23 42.25 63.11
CA TYR A 25 -7.30 41.95 64.07
C TYR A 25 -6.81 41.20 65.33
N GLN A 26 -5.50 40.97 65.47
CA GLN A 26 -4.88 40.31 66.64
C GLN A 26 -5.53 38.97 67.00
N THR A 27 -5.93 38.20 66.00
CA THR A 27 -6.70 36.95 66.21
C THR A 27 -5.82 35.78 66.67
N GLY A 28 -4.49 35.88 66.53
CA GLY A 28 -3.54 34.81 66.90
C GLY A 28 -3.60 33.58 65.99
N ILE A 29 -4.31 33.65 64.86
CA ILE A 29 -4.50 32.56 63.91
C ILE A 29 -3.44 32.67 62.81
N LYS A 30 -2.73 31.56 62.54
CA LYS A 30 -1.77 31.44 61.44
C LYS A 30 -2.36 30.62 60.30
N LEU A 31 -2.33 31.18 59.09
CA LEU A 31 -2.79 30.52 57.88
C LEU A 31 -1.70 29.57 57.36
N THR A 32 -2.05 28.32 57.05
CA THR A 32 -1.09 27.27 56.63
C THR A 32 -1.23 26.90 55.16
N ASN A 33 -2.43 27.02 54.58
CA ASN A 33 -2.67 26.70 53.17
C ASN A 33 -3.95 27.37 52.67
N VAL A 34 -3.92 27.96 51.47
CA VAL A 34 -5.08 28.55 50.80
C VAL A 34 -5.37 27.82 49.50
N ASN A 35 -6.50 27.11 49.46
CA ASN A 35 -7.01 26.49 48.23
C ASN A 35 -7.98 27.44 47.53
N VAL A 36 -7.54 28.03 46.41
CA VAL A 36 -8.40 28.83 45.52
C VAL A 36 -9.34 27.88 44.77
N LYS A 37 -10.65 27.94 45.06
CA LYS A 37 -11.66 27.16 44.33
C LYS A 37 -11.78 27.68 42.90
N ASP A 38 -11.89 26.76 41.93
CA ASP A 38 -11.90 27.03 40.49
C ASP A 38 -12.74 28.26 40.10
N ALA A 39 -12.08 29.26 39.52
CA ALA A 39 -12.75 30.37 38.85
C ALA A 39 -13.30 29.88 37.50
N ARG A 40 -14.57 29.49 37.48
CA ARG A 40 -15.25 29.16 36.21
C ARG A 40 -15.55 30.46 35.46
N PRO A 41 -15.34 30.53 34.14
CA PRO A 41 -15.76 31.66 33.34
C PRO A 41 -17.27 31.88 33.46
N PRO A 42 -17.75 33.14 33.53
CA PRO A 42 -19.18 33.42 33.50
C PRO A 42 -19.79 32.87 32.20
N SER A 43 -21.02 32.34 32.28
CA SER A 43 -21.69 31.62 31.19
C SER A 43 -21.77 32.42 29.88
N GLN A 44 -21.71 33.76 29.98
CA GLN A 44 -21.84 34.70 28.86
C GLN A 44 -20.69 34.66 27.85
N VAL A 45 -19.47 34.23 28.24
CA VAL A 45 -18.28 34.20 27.35
C VAL A 45 -17.78 32.80 27.03
N LYS A 46 -18.36 31.77 27.64
CA LYS A 46 -17.90 30.39 27.50
C LYS A 46 -17.97 29.90 26.03
N ALA A 47 -19.07 30.20 25.33
CA ALA A 47 -19.26 29.77 23.95
C ALA A 47 -18.17 30.31 23.01
N SER A 48 -17.83 31.59 23.09
CA SER A 48 -16.81 32.20 22.22
C SER A 48 -15.38 31.72 22.52
N PHE A 49 -15.08 31.38 23.78
CA PHE A 49 -13.81 30.75 24.13
C PHE A 49 -13.73 29.31 23.63
N ASP A 50 -14.81 28.55 23.79
CA ASP A 50 -14.90 27.17 23.29
C ASP A 50 -14.75 27.15 21.76
N ASP A 51 -15.33 28.12 21.03
CA ASP A 51 -15.20 28.26 19.58
C ASP A 51 -13.75 28.55 19.14
N ILE A 52 -13.05 29.46 19.83
CA ILE A 52 -11.64 29.78 19.51
C ILE A 52 -10.74 28.55 19.74
N GLN A 53 -11.00 27.79 20.80
CA GLN A 53 -10.22 26.59 21.12
C GLN A 53 -10.51 25.46 20.13
N ALA A 54 -11.77 25.26 19.76
CA ALA A 54 -12.17 24.32 18.71
C ALA A 54 -11.49 24.67 17.38
N ALA A 55 -11.52 25.94 16.96
CA ALA A 55 -10.88 26.40 15.73
C ALA A 55 -9.35 26.19 15.73
N ARG A 56 -8.68 26.42 16.87
CA ARG A 56 -7.24 26.14 17.01
C ARG A 56 -6.96 24.64 16.91
N GLN A 57 -7.73 23.82 17.60
CA GLN A 57 -7.55 22.38 17.59
C GLN A 57 -7.82 21.79 16.20
N ASP A 58 -8.81 22.29 15.47
CA ASP A 58 -9.06 21.89 14.08
C ASP A 58 -7.93 22.31 13.16
N LYS A 59 -7.39 23.52 13.32
CA LYS A 59 -6.21 23.96 12.56
C LYS A 59 -5.03 23.01 12.79
N ASP A 60 -4.71 22.71 14.05
CA ASP A 60 -3.57 21.87 14.40
C ASP A 60 -3.77 20.42 13.92
N ARG A 61 -5.01 19.92 13.97
CA ARG A 61 -5.40 18.63 13.39
C ARG A 61 -5.17 18.61 11.89
N LEU A 62 -5.65 19.61 11.15
CA LEU A 62 -5.47 19.68 9.69
C LEU A 62 -4.00 19.80 9.29
N ILE A 63 -3.19 20.54 10.03
CA ILE A 63 -1.74 20.62 9.81
C ILE A 63 -1.11 19.24 10.03
N SER A 64 -1.44 18.58 11.14
CA SER A 64 -0.89 17.25 11.46
C SER A 64 -1.29 16.19 10.42
N GLU A 65 -2.52 16.24 9.93
CA GLU A 65 -3.01 15.37 8.85
C GLU A 65 -2.27 15.63 7.54
N ALA A 66 -2.05 16.89 7.17
CA ALA A 66 -1.32 17.27 5.96
C ALA A 66 0.16 16.85 6.04
N GLU A 67 0.80 17.04 7.19
CA GLU A 67 2.19 16.60 7.43
C GLU A 67 2.29 15.07 7.36
N SER A 68 1.37 14.34 8.00
CA SER A 68 1.30 12.87 7.92
C SER A 68 1.10 12.39 6.48
N TYR A 69 0.23 13.05 5.71
CA TYR A 69 0.02 12.75 4.31
C TYR A 69 1.28 12.99 3.46
N ALA A 70 1.94 14.13 3.63
CA ALA A 70 3.21 14.41 2.93
C ALA A 70 4.31 13.41 3.32
N ASN A 71 4.40 13.07 4.61
CA ASN A 71 5.36 12.12 5.16
C ASN A 71 5.10 10.68 4.71
N SER A 72 3.89 10.33 4.28
CA SER A 72 3.58 9.01 3.72
C SER A 72 3.78 8.96 2.20
N VAL A 73 3.29 9.97 1.47
CA VAL A 73 3.31 9.99 0.00
C VAL A 73 4.74 10.13 -0.56
N VAL A 74 5.58 10.99 0.02
CA VAL A 74 6.93 11.23 -0.51
C VAL A 74 7.81 9.97 -0.40
N PRO A 75 7.88 9.27 0.75
CA PRO A 75 8.63 8.02 0.84
C PRO A 75 8.04 6.91 -0.01
N GLU A 76 6.72 6.80 -0.12
CA GLU A 76 6.08 5.78 -0.97
C GLU A 76 6.43 5.99 -2.44
N ALA A 77 6.34 7.23 -2.94
CA ALA A 77 6.72 7.57 -4.31
C ALA A 77 8.21 7.30 -4.58
N ARG A 78 9.09 7.67 -3.63
CA ARG A 78 10.53 7.37 -3.72
C ARG A 78 10.80 5.87 -3.72
N GLY A 79 10.10 5.10 -2.90
CA GLY A 79 10.19 3.64 -2.84
C GLY A 79 9.77 3.00 -4.16
N LYS A 80 8.64 3.44 -4.73
CA LYS A 80 8.16 2.99 -6.05
C LYS A 80 9.17 3.31 -7.16
N ALA A 81 9.72 4.52 -7.17
CA ALA A 81 10.73 4.93 -8.14
C ALA A 81 11.99 4.08 -8.05
N ARG A 82 12.51 3.85 -6.83
CA ARG A 82 13.68 2.97 -6.64
C ARG A 82 13.40 1.54 -7.06
N ARG A 83 12.24 0.98 -6.70
CA ARG A 83 11.85 -0.37 -7.12
C ARG A 83 11.85 -0.52 -8.64
N LEU A 84 11.31 0.47 -9.36
CA LEU A 84 11.28 0.46 -10.83
C LEU A 84 12.69 0.51 -11.43
N LEU A 85 13.59 1.33 -10.86
CA LEU A 85 14.99 1.37 -11.29
C LEU A 85 15.71 0.05 -11.04
N GLU A 86 15.54 -0.56 -9.86
CA GLU A 86 16.14 -1.86 -9.55
C GLU A 86 15.59 -2.97 -10.42
N GLU A 87 14.28 -2.98 -10.71
CA GLU A 87 13.66 -3.95 -11.63
C GLU A 87 14.20 -3.80 -13.05
N ALA A 88 14.39 -2.55 -13.52
CA ALA A 88 15.01 -2.28 -14.82
C ALA A 88 16.48 -2.72 -14.88
N ASN A 89 17.24 -2.47 -13.82
CA ASN A 89 18.64 -2.91 -13.70
C ASN A 89 18.73 -4.44 -13.66
N ALA A 90 17.90 -5.10 -12.85
CA ALA A 90 17.83 -6.55 -12.76
C ALA A 90 17.47 -7.17 -14.13
N TYR A 91 16.50 -6.60 -14.85
CA TYR A 91 16.15 -7.07 -16.18
C TYR A 91 17.32 -6.93 -17.16
N LYS A 92 17.99 -5.76 -17.16
CA LYS A 92 19.18 -5.53 -17.98
C LYS A 92 20.28 -6.55 -17.68
N GLU A 93 20.59 -6.76 -16.41
CA GLU A 93 21.61 -7.73 -15.98
C GLU A 93 21.22 -9.17 -16.34
N GLN A 94 19.95 -9.54 -16.15
CA GLN A 94 19.43 -10.84 -16.55
C GLN A 94 19.58 -11.07 -18.06
N VAL A 95 19.26 -10.08 -18.89
CA VAL A 95 19.41 -10.18 -20.35
C VAL A 95 20.88 -10.32 -20.72
N VAL A 96 21.76 -9.50 -20.15
CA VAL A 96 23.21 -9.58 -20.40
C VAL A 96 23.76 -10.94 -19.99
N ALA A 97 23.48 -11.39 -18.77
CA ALA A 97 23.95 -12.66 -18.24
C ALA A 97 23.43 -13.86 -19.05
N ARG A 98 22.17 -13.81 -19.49
CA ARG A 98 21.59 -14.82 -20.37
C ARG A 98 22.30 -14.83 -21.72
N SER A 99 22.50 -13.67 -22.35
CA SER A 99 23.18 -13.56 -23.64
C SER A 99 24.64 -14.03 -23.55
N THR A 100 25.37 -13.70 -22.48
CA THR A 100 26.74 -14.18 -22.28
C THR A 100 26.78 -15.68 -22.07
N GLY A 101 25.89 -16.23 -21.24
CA GLY A 101 25.81 -17.69 -21.03
C GLY A 101 25.42 -18.46 -22.29
N GLU A 102 24.52 -17.92 -23.12
CA GLU A 102 24.17 -18.50 -24.41
C GLU A 102 25.33 -18.43 -25.40
N ALA A 103 26.09 -17.33 -25.43
CA ALA A 103 27.29 -17.19 -26.26
C ALA A 103 28.38 -18.18 -25.84
N ASP A 104 28.66 -18.31 -24.54
CA ASP A 104 29.64 -19.24 -24.02
C ASP A 104 29.25 -20.70 -24.33
N ARG A 105 27.97 -21.04 -24.15
CA ARG A 105 27.43 -22.36 -24.54
C ARG A 105 27.62 -22.61 -26.03
N PHE A 106 27.35 -21.62 -26.87
CA PHE A 106 27.52 -21.74 -28.32
C PHE A 106 28.98 -21.96 -28.71
N VAL A 107 29.91 -21.22 -28.11
CA VAL A 107 31.35 -21.38 -28.36
C VAL A 107 31.80 -22.79 -27.95
N ALA A 108 31.42 -23.25 -26.76
CA ALA A 108 31.73 -24.61 -26.31
C ALA A 108 31.17 -25.67 -27.26
N LEU A 109 29.90 -25.55 -27.65
CA LEU A 109 29.27 -26.47 -28.59
C LEU A 109 29.95 -26.45 -29.97
N TYR A 110 30.32 -25.28 -30.47
CA TYR A 110 31.02 -25.13 -31.75
C TYR A 110 32.39 -25.82 -31.75
N THR A 111 33.13 -25.72 -30.64
CA THR A 111 34.42 -26.42 -30.51
C THR A 111 34.28 -27.94 -30.58
N GLU A 112 33.21 -28.51 -29.99
CA GLU A 112 32.93 -29.94 -30.08
C GLU A 112 32.36 -30.35 -31.46
N TYR A 113 31.50 -29.51 -32.04
CA TYR A 113 30.97 -29.72 -33.39
C TYR A 113 32.08 -29.84 -34.44
N LYS A 114 33.13 -29.01 -34.31
CA LYS A 114 34.30 -29.07 -35.19
C LYS A 114 35.07 -30.40 -35.08
N LYS A 115 35.05 -31.06 -33.92
CA LYS A 115 35.69 -32.37 -33.73
C LYS A 115 34.88 -33.52 -34.33
N ALA A 116 33.55 -33.50 -34.19
CA ALA A 116 32.68 -34.59 -34.63
C ALA A 116 31.31 -34.09 -35.15
N PRO A 117 31.20 -33.65 -36.41
CA PRO A 117 30.03 -32.92 -36.90
C PRO A 117 28.76 -33.78 -37.10
N GLU A 118 28.89 -35.07 -37.40
CA GLU A 118 27.72 -35.94 -37.64
C GLU A 118 26.97 -36.27 -36.36
N VAL A 119 27.67 -36.79 -35.34
CA VAL A 119 27.06 -37.19 -34.05
C VAL A 119 26.50 -36.00 -33.28
N THR A 120 27.14 -34.82 -33.34
CA THR A 120 26.63 -33.62 -32.67
C THR A 120 25.35 -33.11 -33.33
N ARG A 121 25.22 -33.20 -34.66
CA ARG A 121 23.99 -32.80 -35.36
C ARG A 121 22.83 -33.72 -35.02
N GLU A 122 23.06 -35.02 -35.02
CA GLU A 122 22.03 -36.01 -34.65
C GLU A 122 21.56 -35.82 -33.21
N ARG A 123 22.50 -35.60 -32.29
CA ARG A 123 22.15 -35.29 -30.89
C ARG A 123 21.31 -34.04 -30.75
N LEU A 124 21.70 -32.92 -31.38
CA LEU A 124 20.92 -31.68 -31.34
C LEU A 124 19.50 -31.86 -31.90
N TYR A 125 19.35 -32.69 -32.94
CA TYR A 125 18.05 -33.02 -33.52
C TYR A 125 17.18 -33.82 -32.56
N ILE A 126 17.73 -34.86 -31.94
CA ILE A 126 17.01 -35.67 -30.95
C ILE A 126 16.64 -34.82 -29.73
N ASP A 127 17.56 -33.99 -29.22
CA ASP A 127 17.31 -33.10 -28.09
C ASP A 127 16.18 -32.10 -28.42
N ALA A 128 16.23 -31.45 -29.59
CA ALA A 128 15.19 -30.52 -30.03
C ALA A 128 13.82 -31.20 -30.19
N ILE A 129 13.79 -32.42 -30.75
CA ILE A 129 12.57 -33.21 -30.88
C ILE A 129 12.04 -33.63 -29.50
N SER A 130 12.93 -34.05 -28.60
CA SER A 130 12.58 -34.41 -27.22
C SER A 130 11.91 -33.23 -26.51
N ASP A 131 12.51 -32.04 -26.57
CA ASP A 131 11.96 -30.82 -25.95
C ASP A 131 10.59 -30.45 -26.53
N VAL A 132 10.40 -30.58 -27.84
CA VAL A 132 9.10 -30.34 -28.51
C VAL A 132 8.07 -31.37 -28.06
N TYR A 133 8.42 -32.65 -28.02
CA TYR A 133 7.51 -33.71 -27.58
C TYR A 133 7.13 -33.59 -26.11
N THR A 134 8.07 -33.22 -25.22
CA THR A 134 7.79 -32.99 -23.79
C THR A 134 6.84 -31.82 -23.56
N ASN A 135 6.97 -30.74 -24.35
CA ASN A 135 6.09 -29.57 -24.23
C ASN A 135 4.76 -29.73 -25.00
N SER A 136 4.58 -30.81 -25.77
CA SER A 136 3.33 -31.09 -26.47
C SER A 136 2.38 -31.92 -25.59
N SER A 137 1.13 -31.46 -25.45
CA SER A 137 0.08 -32.24 -24.79
C SER A 137 -0.26 -33.46 -25.65
N LYS A 138 0.26 -34.63 -25.26
CA LYS A 138 -0.04 -35.91 -25.91
C LYS A 138 -1.24 -36.55 -25.22
N VAL A 139 -2.39 -36.51 -25.87
CA VAL A 139 -3.59 -37.24 -25.43
C VAL A 139 -3.64 -38.58 -26.17
N LEU A 140 -3.44 -39.68 -25.45
CA LEU A 140 -3.66 -41.02 -25.98
C LEU A 140 -5.11 -41.42 -25.67
N VAL A 141 -5.91 -41.64 -26.71
CA VAL A 141 -7.26 -42.20 -26.57
C VAL A 141 -7.13 -43.72 -26.77
N ASP A 142 -7.31 -44.48 -25.70
CA ASP A 142 -7.39 -45.94 -25.77
C ASP A 142 -8.78 -46.32 -26.28
N VAL A 143 -8.84 -46.96 -27.44
CA VAL A 143 -10.06 -47.51 -28.01
C VAL A 143 -9.88 -49.02 -28.00
N GLU A 144 -10.73 -49.71 -27.27
CA GLU A 144 -10.72 -51.15 -27.09
C GLU A 144 -10.98 -51.85 -28.44
N GLY A 145 -9.90 -52.05 -29.21
CA GLY A 145 -9.98 -52.48 -30.60
C GLY A 145 -8.89 -51.91 -31.55
N GLY A 146 -7.63 -51.88 -31.11
CA GLY A 146 -6.49 -52.10 -32.02
C GLY A 146 -6.04 -51.00 -32.98
N ASN A 147 -6.44 -49.73 -32.83
CA ASN A 147 -5.82 -48.63 -33.57
C ASN A 147 -5.80 -47.32 -32.78
N ASN A 148 -4.66 -47.01 -32.15
CA ASN A 148 -4.44 -45.77 -31.42
C ASN A 148 -4.13 -44.62 -32.40
N MET A 149 -5.17 -43.94 -32.89
CA MET A 149 -4.97 -42.73 -33.70
C MET A 149 -4.34 -41.62 -32.84
N MET A 150 -3.11 -41.23 -33.19
CA MET A 150 -2.42 -40.08 -32.62
C MET A 150 -3.10 -38.79 -33.12
N TYR A 151 -4.06 -38.26 -32.35
CA TYR A 151 -4.68 -36.98 -32.66
C TYR A 151 -3.84 -35.85 -32.06
N LEU A 152 -3.18 -35.06 -32.91
CA LEU A 152 -2.57 -33.79 -32.54
C LEU A 152 -3.66 -32.71 -32.58
N PRO A 153 -4.16 -32.20 -31.43
CA PRO A 153 -5.15 -31.15 -31.43
C PRO A 153 -4.46 -29.82 -31.78
N LEU A 154 -4.46 -29.46 -33.06
CA LEU A 154 -3.94 -28.16 -33.53
C LEU A 154 -4.69 -26.98 -32.86
N ASP A 155 -5.93 -27.21 -32.42
CA ASP A 155 -6.79 -26.22 -31.77
C ASP A 155 -6.27 -25.76 -30.39
N GLN A 156 -5.62 -26.65 -29.63
CA GLN A 156 -5.04 -26.29 -28.32
C GLN A 156 -3.73 -25.50 -28.46
N ILE A 157 -2.98 -25.71 -29.54
CA ILE A 157 -1.73 -25.00 -29.84
C ILE A 157 -2.02 -23.55 -30.25
N MET A 158 -3.07 -23.31 -31.04
CA MET A 158 -3.46 -21.94 -31.42
C MET A 158 -4.00 -21.11 -30.26
N LYS A 159 -4.63 -21.75 -29.26
CA LYS A 159 -5.17 -21.07 -28.07
C LYS A 159 -4.08 -20.62 -27.09
N ASN A 160 -2.90 -21.25 -27.15
CA ASN A 160 -1.74 -20.94 -26.30
C ASN A 160 -0.75 -19.95 -26.94
N ILE A 161 -1.05 -19.37 -28.11
CA ILE A 161 -0.30 -18.21 -28.61
C ILE A 161 -0.71 -17.02 -27.73
N PRO A 162 0.18 -16.46 -26.90
CA PRO A 162 -0.14 -15.26 -26.16
C PRO A 162 -0.38 -14.14 -27.17
N GLN A 163 -1.64 -13.73 -27.34
CA GLN A 163 -1.96 -12.50 -28.04
C GLN A 163 -1.17 -11.38 -27.39
N ALA A 164 -0.27 -10.78 -28.17
CA ALA A 164 0.36 -9.51 -27.84
C ALA A 164 -0.77 -8.52 -27.51
N LYS A 165 -0.85 -8.12 -26.23
CA LYS A 165 -1.72 -7.03 -25.77
C LYS A 165 -1.26 -5.75 -26.46
N SER A 166 -1.84 -5.44 -27.61
CA SER A 166 -1.85 -4.09 -28.18
C SER A 166 -2.69 -3.20 -27.26
N GLY A 167 -2.06 -2.15 -26.73
CA GLY A 167 -2.67 -1.20 -25.81
C GLY A 167 -3.97 -0.60 -26.35
N GLY A 168 -5.02 -0.73 -25.54
CA GLY A 168 -6.33 -0.12 -25.72
C GLY A 168 -6.95 0.15 -24.36
N SER A 169 -6.27 0.95 -23.54
CA SER A 169 -6.74 1.41 -22.24
C SER A 169 -7.80 2.49 -22.42
N SER A 170 -9.09 2.14 -22.36
CA SER A 170 -10.19 3.06 -21.98
C SER A 170 -11.60 2.45 -21.92
N ALA A 171 -11.84 1.23 -22.43
CA ALA A 171 -13.20 0.68 -22.45
C ALA A 171 -13.56 -0.24 -21.27
N VAL A 172 -12.57 -0.92 -20.67
CA VAL A 172 -12.83 -1.97 -19.66
C VAL A 172 -13.04 -1.39 -18.25
N ASP A 173 -12.44 -0.24 -17.94
CA ASP A 173 -12.60 0.39 -16.62
C ASP A 173 -13.97 1.07 -16.46
N VAL A 174 -14.54 1.63 -17.52
CA VAL A 174 -15.82 2.34 -17.43
C VAL A 174 -16.99 1.39 -17.21
N SER A 175 -17.00 0.21 -17.85
CA SER A 175 -18.07 -0.79 -17.63
C SER A 175 -17.98 -1.42 -16.23
N ALA A 176 -16.78 -1.73 -15.75
CA ALA A 176 -16.57 -2.30 -14.41
C ALA A 176 -16.97 -1.32 -13.30
N ILE A 177 -16.62 -0.03 -13.45
CA ILE A 177 -17.04 1.03 -12.51
C ILE A 177 -18.55 1.23 -12.57
N THR A 178 -19.16 1.20 -13.76
CA THR A 178 -20.61 1.38 -13.93
C THR A 178 -21.39 0.22 -13.28
N ASP A 179 -20.93 -1.02 -13.46
CA ASP A 179 -21.53 -2.21 -12.85
C ASP A 179 -21.37 -2.21 -11.31
N GLN A 180 -20.24 -1.72 -10.81
CA GLN A 180 -20.00 -1.61 -9.37
C GLN A 180 -20.90 -0.55 -8.72
N VAL A 181 -21.07 0.62 -9.36
CA VAL A 181 -21.98 1.67 -8.88
C VAL A 181 -23.45 1.23 -8.94
N LEU A 182 -23.85 0.50 -9.98
CA LEU A 182 -25.21 -0.06 -10.10
C LEU A 182 -25.52 -1.08 -9.00
N ASN A 183 -24.56 -1.92 -8.64
CA ASN A 183 -24.71 -2.87 -7.54
C ASN A 183 -24.80 -2.17 -6.18
N GLU A 184 -24.00 -1.12 -5.96
CA GLU A 184 -24.05 -0.37 -4.70
C GLU A 184 -25.36 0.42 -4.55
N ILE A 185 -25.92 0.97 -5.64
CA ILE A 185 -27.24 1.62 -5.61
C ILE A 185 -28.36 0.62 -5.28
N ARG A 186 -28.29 -0.61 -5.81
CA ARG A 186 -29.26 -1.67 -5.46
C ARG A 186 -29.19 -2.07 -4.00
N GLN A 187 -28.00 -2.21 -3.43
CA GLN A 187 -27.82 -2.51 -2.00
C GLN A 187 -28.40 -1.42 -1.11
N ARG A 188 -28.19 -0.14 -1.46
CA ARG A 188 -28.78 0.98 -0.71
C ARG A 188 -30.30 1.06 -0.83
N GLN A 189 -30.87 0.60 -1.95
CA GLN A 189 -32.33 0.51 -2.11
C GLN A 189 -32.94 -0.66 -1.33
N SER A 190 -32.24 -1.79 -1.17
CA SER A 190 -32.71 -2.88 -0.31
C SER A 190 -32.68 -2.51 1.17
N ASP A 191 -31.64 -1.80 1.63
CA ASP A 191 -31.50 -1.41 3.05
C ASP A 191 -32.56 -0.40 3.50
N ARG A 192 -33.00 0.49 2.61
CA ARG A 192 -34.08 1.46 2.90
C ARG A 192 -35.48 0.83 2.93
N LYS A 193 -35.66 -0.37 2.38
CA LYS A 193 -36.98 -1.04 2.31
C LYS A 193 -37.20 -2.02 3.48
N GLY A 194 -36.17 -2.31 4.28
CA GLY A 194 -36.23 -3.23 5.42
C GLY A 194 -36.52 -2.59 6.79
N THR A 195 -36.77 -1.28 6.87
CA THR A 195 -37.04 -0.55 8.13
C THR A 195 -38.46 0.04 8.19
N ARG A 196 -39.46 -0.79 7.93
CA ARG A 196 -40.86 -0.53 8.32
C ARG A 196 -41.50 -1.77 8.90
#